data_AF-A0A7L5G4M4-F1
#
_entry.id   AF-A0A7L5G4M4-F1
#
_cell.length_a   1.000
_cell.length_b   1.000
_cell.length_c   1.000
_cell.angle_alpha   90.00
_cell.angle_beta   90.00
_cell.angle_gamma   90.00
#
_symmetry.space_group_name_H-M   'P 1'
#
loop_
_entity.id
_entity.type
_entity.pdbx_description
1 polymer ?
#
loop_
_entity_poly.entity_id
_entity_poly.type
_entity_poly.pdbx_seq_one_letter_code
_entity_poly.pdbx_strand_id
1 'polypeptide(L)' 'MARKDDILKSFLTHRLLESKYELKREELPSTVREALNSDKPIVKAIALIIEGLDGTSPVTDSVLRNQVTQFLNEAL' A
#
# COMPACT_ATOMS: atom_id res chain seq x y z
N MET A 1 -15.44 1.04 -9.81
CA MET A 1 -14.24 0.94 -8.97
C MET A 1 -13.14 1.73 -9.64
N ALA A 2 -12.35 2.50 -8.88
CA ALA A 2 -11.20 3.17 -9.46
C ALA A 2 -10.14 2.12 -9.78
N ARG A 3 -9.42 2.26 -10.91
CA ARG A 3 -8.34 1.34 -11.34
C ARG A 3 -7.34 1.04 -10.20
N LYS A 4 -7.11 2.02 -9.34
CA LYS A 4 -6.25 1.93 -8.15
C LYS A 4 -6.77 0.98 -7.07
N ASP A 5 -8.08 0.96 -6.83
CA ASP A 5 -8.69 0.06 -5.84
C ASP A 5 -8.55 -1.40 -6.27
N ASP A 6 -8.63 -1.67 -7.57
CA ASP A 6 -8.43 -3.01 -8.13
C ASP A 6 -6.98 -3.47 -7.98
N ILE A 7 -6.03 -2.57 -8.26
CA ILE A 7 -4.61 -2.80 -8.03
C ILE A 7 -4.35 -3.09 -6.55
N LEU A 8 -4.93 -2.29 -5.64
CA LEU A 8 -4.80 -2.48 -4.19
C LEU A 8 -5.27 -3.87 -3.77
N LYS A 9 -6.48 -4.28 -4.18
CA LYS A 9 -7.01 -5.61 -3.86
C LYS A 9 -6.09 -6.73 -4.37
N SER A 10 -5.48 -6.56 -5.54
CA SER A 10 -4.50 -7.52 -6.06
C SER A 10 -3.26 -7.65 -5.18
N PHE A 11 -2.77 -6.57 -4.57
CA PHE A 11 -1.64 -6.63 -3.64
C PHE A 11 -2.02 -7.16 -2.27
N LEU A 12 -3.21 -6.78 -1.77
CA LEU A 12 -3.70 -7.17 -0.45
C LEU A 12 -4.08 -8.66 -0.35
N THR A 13 -4.31 -9.32 -1.48
CA THR A 13 -4.56 -10.78 -1.53
C THR A 13 -3.29 -11.63 -1.51
N HIS A 14 -2.11 -11.01 -1.43
CA HIS A 14 -0.85 -11.74 -1.45
C HIS A 14 -0.62 -12.52 -0.14
N ARG A 15 -0.24 -13.80 -0.26
CA ARG A 15 -0.07 -14.73 0.89
C ARG A 15 0.92 -14.25 1.94
N LEU A 16 1.91 -13.42 1.57
CA LEU A 16 2.87 -12.86 2.51
C LEU A 16 2.24 -11.94 3.55
N LEU A 17 1.13 -11.26 3.23
CA LEU A 17 0.42 -10.42 4.19
C LEU A 17 -0.24 -11.27 5.27
N GLU A 18 -0.75 -12.44 4.89
CA GLU A 18 -1.34 -13.42 5.81
C GLU A 18 -0.24 -14.17 6.60
N SER A 19 0.83 -14.61 5.94
CA SER A 19 1.84 -15.49 6.56
C SER A 19 2.94 -14.77 7.36
N LYS A 20 3.31 -13.54 6.99
CA LYS A 20 4.43 -12.81 7.60
C LYS A 20 3.96 -11.62 8.45
N TYR A 21 2.85 -11.00 8.06
CA TYR A 21 2.29 -9.84 8.76
C TYR A 21 1.02 -10.18 9.54
N GLU A 22 0.60 -11.46 9.52
CA GLU A 22 -0.56 -11.98 10.27
C GLU A 22 -1.85 -11.17 10.02
N LEU A 23 -1.98 -10.62 8.80
CA LEU A 23 -3.14 -9.81 8.44
C LEU A 23 -4.32 -10.70 8.09
N LYS A 24 -5.42 -10.52 8.83
CA LYS A 24 -6.69 -11.14 8.52
C LYS A 24 -7.33 -10.43 7.33
N ARG A 25 -7.91 -11.20 6.41
CA ARG A 25 -8.57 -10.66 5.22
C ARG A 25 -9.72 -9.71 5.53
N GLU A 26 -10.36 -9.92 6.67
CA GLU A 26 -11.46 -9.10 7.20
C GLU A 26 -10.99 -7.69 7.57
N GLU A 27 -9.71 -7.52 7.90
CA GLU A 27 -9.11 -6.24 8.29
C GLU A 27 -8.49 -5.49 7.09
N LEU A 28 -8.58 -6.08 5.89
CA LEU A 28 -7.98 -5.49 4.70
C LEU A 28 -8.93 -4.45 4.10
N PRO A 29 -8.44 -3.22 3.85
CA PRO A 29 -9.24 -2.16 3.25
C PRO A 29 -9.61 -2.51 1.80
N SER A 30 -10.75 -1.98 1.36
CA SER A 30 -11.28 -2.21 0.02
C SER A 30 -10.96 -1.07 -0.94
N THR A 31 -10.56 0.08 -0.42
CA THR A 31 -10.22 1.28 -1.20
C THR A 31 -8.86 1.84 -0.82
N VAL A 32 -8.19 2.53 -1.77
CA VAL A 32 -6.90 3.21 -1.48
C VAL A 32 -7.05 4.21 -0.34
N ARG A 33 -8.18 4.91 -0.28
CA ARG A 33 -8.45 5.91 0.77
C ARG A 33 -8.56 5.26 2.16
N GLU A 34 -9.19 4.10 2.28
CA GLU A 34 -9.21 3.34 3.55
C GLU A 34 -7.80 2.84 3.89
N ALA A 35 -7.06 2.35 2.90
CA ALA A 35 -5.72 1.83 3.11
C ALA A 35 -4.71 2.89 3.56
N LEU A 36 -4.82 4.13 3.06
CA LEU A 36 -4.03 5.28 3.51
C LEU A 36 -4.31 5.66 4.98
N ASN A 37 -5.48 5.32 5.49
CA ASN A 37 -5.88 5.56 6.87
C ASN A 37 -5.75 4.31 7.76
N SER A 38 -5.15 3.22 7.24
CA SER A 38 -4.97 1.99 8.02
C SER A 38 -3.91 2.17 9.10
N ASP A 39 -4.18 1.62 10.29
CA ASP A 39 -3.23 1.53 11.40
C ASP A 39 -2.09 0.55 11.12
N LYS A 40 -2.18 -0.24 10.04
CA LYS A 40 -1.19 -1.24 9.66
C LYS A 40 -0.17 -0.61 8.71
N PRO A 41 1.11 -0.45 9.10
CA PRO A 41 2.11 0.25 8.29
C PRO A 41 2.29 -0.36 6.89
N ILE A 42 2.24 -1.69 6.78
CA ILE A 42 2.38 -2.38 5.49
C ILE A 42 1.22 -2.09 4.53
N VAL A 43 -0.01 -1.98 5.05
CA VAL A 43 -1.21 -1.69 4.25
C VAL A 43 -1.15 -0.24 3.76
N LYS A 44 -0.77 0.68 4.65
CA LYS A 44 -0.61 2.10 4.32
C LYS A 44 0.53 2.34 3.34
N ALA A 45 1.65 1.61 3.45
CA ALA A 45 2.75 1.66 2.49
C ALA A 45 2.32 1.19 1.09
N ILE A 46 1.57 0.09 0.98
CA ILE A 46 1.03 -0.38 -0.31
C ILE A 46 0.08 0.67 -0.91
N ALA A 47 -0.74 1.31 -0.09
CA ALA A 47 -1.66 2.36 -0.53
C ALA A 47 -0.92 3.58 -1.10
N LEU A 48 0.13 4.04 -0.43
CA LEU A 48 0.99 5.14 -0.89
C LEU A 48 1.66 4.83 -2.23
N ILE A 49 2.14 3.59 -2.40
CA ILE A 49 2.72 3.15 -3.68
C ILE A 49 1.70 3.30 -4.81
N ILE A 50 0.49 2.79 -4.60
CA ILE A 50 -0.57 2.78 -5.60
C ILE A 50 -1.09 4.19 -5.88
N GLU A 51 -1.14 5.04 -4.86
CA GLU A 51 -1.50 6.45 -5.01
C GLU A 51 -0.53 7.18 -5.94
N GLY A 52 0.78 6.93 -5.78
CA GLY A 52 1.85 7.48 -6.61
C GLY A 52 1.86 7.02 -8.08
N LEU A 53 1.12 5.96 -8.44
CA LEU A 53 1.06 5.44 -9.82
C LEU A 53 0.26 6.31 -10.81
N ASP A 54 -0.61 7.22 -10.33
CA ASP A 54 -1.40 8.11 -11.22
C ASP A 54 -0.63 9.38 -11.66
N GLY A 55 0.60 9.58 -11.19
CA GLY A 55 1.43 10.70 -11.63
C GLY A 55 1.91 10.51 -13.05
N THR A 56 1.67 11.49 -13.93
CA THR A 56 2.12 11.56 -15.33
C THR A 56 3.64 11.59 -15.55
N SER A 57 4.42 11.29 -14.51
CA SER A 57 5.88 11.13 -14.59
C SER A 57 6.22 9.76 -14.03
N PRO A 58 7.10 8.99 -14.71
CA PRO A 58 7.53 7.70 -14.18
C PRO A 58 8.21 7.96 -12.85
N VAL A 59 7.50 7.68 -11.75
CA VAL A 59 8.10 7.61 -10.43
C VAL A 59 9.06 6.44 -10.52
N THR A 60 10.34 6.74 -10.69
CA THR A 60 11.38 5.73 -10.78
C THR A 60 11.36 4.88 -9.51
N ASP A 61 11.62 3.59 -9.62
CA ASP A 61 11.64 2.64 -8.49
C ASP A 61 12.42 3.17 -7.27
N SER A 62 13.48 3.97 -7.49
CA SER A 62 14.27 4.63 -6.44
C SER A 62 13.48 5.66 -5.61
N VAL A 63 12.65 6.49 -6.25
CA VAL A 63 11.83 7.51 -5.58
C VAL A 63 10.73 6.82 -4.78
N LEU A 64 10.08 5.83 -5.39
CA LEU A 64 9.05 5.03 -4.74
C LEU A 64 9.61 4.29 -3.52
N ARG A 65 10.78 3.64 -3.67
CA ARG A 65 11.47 2.96 -2.58
C ARG A 65 11.83 3.93 -1.47
N ASN A 66 12.30 5.14 -1.79
CA ASN A 66 12.64 6.14 -0.78
C ASN A 66 11.40 6.62 -0.03
N GLN A 67 10.28 6.89 -0.69
CA GLN A 67 9.02 7.26 -0.03
C GLN A 67 8.51 6.16 0.90
N VAL A 68 8.54 4.90 0.45
CA VAL A 68 8.14 3.75 1.27
C VAL A 68 9.08 3.56 2.45
N THR A 69 10.39 3.67 2.22
CA THR A 69 11.41 3.52 3.27
C THR A 69 11.30 4.64 4.30
N GLN A 70 11.08 5.88 3.85
CA GLN A 70 10.83 7.02 4.71
C GLN A 70 9.57 6.79 5.56
N PHE A 71 8.46 6.41 4.93
CA PHE A 71 7.21 6.12 5.63
C PHE A 71 7.36 5.00 6.68
N LEU A 72 8.09 3.93 6.37
CA LEU A 72 8.29 2.80 7.29
C LEU A 72 9.32 3.09 8.40
N ASN A 73 10.24 4.03 8.20
CA ASN A 73 11.29 4.38 9.17
C ASN A 73 10.98 5.65 9.98
N GLU A 74 10.13 6.55 9.50
CA GLU A 74 9.68 7.77 10.19
C GLU A 74 8.41 7.55 11.01
N ALA A 75 7.91 6.32 11.13
CA ALA A 75 6.92 5.95 12.14
C ALA A 75 7.55 5.99 13.55
N LEU A 76 7.80 7.22 14.04
CA LEU A 76 8.15 7.58 15.41
C LEU A 76 6.90 8.04 16.15
#